data_AF-A0A6L5XX95-F1
#
_entry.id   AF-A0A6L5XX95-F1
#
_cell.length_a   1.000
_cell.length_b   1.000
_cell.length_c   1.000
_cell.angle_alpha   90.00
_cell.angle_beta   90.00
_cell.angle_gamma   90.00
#
_symmetry.space_group_name_H-M   'P 1'
#
loop_
_entity.id
_entity.type
_entity.pdbx_description
1 polymer ?
#
loop_
_entity_poly.entity_id
_entity_poly.type
_entity_poly.pdbx_seq_one_letter_code
_entity_poly.pdbx_strand_id
1 'polypeptide(L)'
;MTINIYYGGRGLIEDPTIYVINKLTEVLKELRVVVNRYNLFEEKHSISTLTRTLKDCNGIILATTVEWLGIGGLMQQFLDDCWLYADKEHLSKLYMMPVVTSSTYGEKDASYLLTKSWDMLGGISCTGISAYVENHVEFETNPDYMFIIEKKAESLYRTISQKKLTLPSSSQVLKQNVLRKNTLELTPQESEQLSIYVSDDTYVKKQKEDIEELTQLFKEMLGDTEADSSQELLNHIKSKFDTNSEITASYSIFLTDIDKTIVIEANASNLKCYYGQKNDADVIAKTTLEVFQNILDGELTFQKAFMSGVLTAKGNFKTLRAFDSIFQLS
;
A
#
# COMPACT_ATOMS: atom_id res chain seq x y z
N MET A 1 7.93 -31.06 21.35
CA MET A 1 8.34 -30.53 20.03
C MET A 1 7.32 -29.51 19.62
N THR A 2 7.76 -28.36 19.11
CA THR A 2 6.87 -27.28 18.67
C THR A 2 7.06 -27.04 17.18
N ILE A 3 5.94 -26.96 16.43
CA ILE A 3 5.93 -26.64 15.00
C ILE A 3 5.04 -25.42 14.77
N ASN A 4 5.58 -24.38 14.12
CA ASN A 4 4.80 -23.21 13.74
C ASN A 4 4.38 -23.31 12.27
N ILE A 5 3.13 -22.98 11.97
CA ILE A 5 2.61 -22.91 10.61
C ILE A 5 2.42 -21.44 10.26
N TYR A 6 3.10 -20.96 9.22
CA TYR A 6 2.87 -19.64 8.65
C TYR A 6 2.08 -19.81 7.36
N TYR A 7 0.84 -19.33 7.35
CA TYR A 7 -0.06 -19.45 6.21
C TYR A 7 -0.18 -18.11 5.48
N GLY A 8 0.29 -18.08 4.24
CA GLY A 8 0.35 -16.92 3.36
C GLY A 8 -0.80 -16.78 2.37
N GLY A 9 -1.81 -17.67 2.42
CA GLY A 9 -3.02 -17.53 1.62
C GLY A 9 -3.99 -16.48 2.18
N ARG A 10 -5.14 -16.31 1.53
CA ARG A 10 -6.13 -15.26 1.87
C ARG A 10 -7.16 -15.66 2.91
N GLY A 11 -7.15 -16.91 3.38
CA GLY A 11 -8.15 -17.40 4.34
C GLY A 11 -9.51 -17.71 3.73
N LEU A 12 -9.57 -17.96 2.41
CA LEU A 12 -10.80 -18.39 1.75
C LEU A 12 -11.20 -19.78 2.28
N ILE A 13 -12.50 -19.98 2.54
CA ILE A 13 -13.01 -21.24 3.10
C ILE A 13 -12.67 -22.42 2.18
N GLU A 14 -12.75 -22.20 0.87
CA GLU A 14 -12.50 -23.21 -0.18
C GLU A 14 -11.01 -23.36 -0.52
N ASP A 15 -10.10 -22.77 0.26
CA ASP A 15 -8.67 -22.89 0.01
C ASP A 15 -8.15 -24.29 0.41
N PRO A 16 -7.71 -25.12 -0.55
CA PRO A 16 -7.25 -26.47 -0.26
C PRO A 16 -5.97 -26.51 0.57
N THR A 17 -5.15 -25.45 0.61
CA THR A 17 -4.02 -25.37 1.53
C THR A 17 -4.50 -25.40 2.98
N ILE A 18 -5.66 -24.80 3.29
CA ILE A 18 -6.23 -24.80 4.65
C ILE A 18 -6.58 -26.23 5.06
N TYR A 19 -7.16 -27.02 4.17
CA TYR A 19 -7.41 -28.43 4.43
C TYR A 19 -6.11 -29.19 4.73
N VAL A 20 -5.08 -29.02 3.89
CA VAL A 20 -3.79 -29.69 4.08
C VAL A 20 -3.17 -29.33 5.44
N ILE A 21 -3.10 -28.05 5.81
CA ILE A 21 -2.51 -27.64 7.10
C ILE A 21 -3.36 -28.11 8.29
N ASN A 22 -4.68 -28.19 8.15
CA ASN A 22 -5.55 -28.72 9.21
C ASN A 22 -5.30 -30.21 9.42
N LYS A 23 -5.20 -30.99 8.33
CA LYS A 23 -4.89 -32.43 8.42
C LYS A 23 -3.48 -32.68 8.96
N LEU A 24 -2.49 -31.90 8.54
CA LEU A 24 -1.15 -31.94 9.13
C LEU A 24 -1.19 -31.62 10.63
N THR A 25 -1.97 -30.62 11.04
CA THR A 25 -2.13 -30.22 12.44
C THR A 25 -2.74 -31.33 13.28
N GLU A 26 -3.77 -32.01 12.77
CA GLU A 26 -4.42 -33.16 13.44
C GLU A 26 -3.41 -34.27 13.73
N VAL A 27 -2.72 -34.75 12.69
CA VAL A 27 -1.71 -35.84 12.81
C VAL A 27 -0.57 -35.44 13.75
N LEU A 28 -0.07 -34.20 13.64
CA LEU A 28 1.00 -33.72 14.51
C LEU A 28 0.55 -33.62 15.97
N LYS A 29 -0.69 -33.19 16.24
CA LYS A 29 -1.25 -33.16 17.60
C LYS A 29 -1.40 -34.56 18.19
N GLU A 30 -1.82 -35.55 17.40
CA GLU A 30 -1.85 -36.96 17.82
C GLU A 30 -0.46 -37.46 18.24
N LEU A 31 0.58 -37.00 17.55
CA LEU A 31 1.99 -37.27 17.88
C LEU A 31 2.52 -36.40 19.05
N ARG A 32 1.65 -35.70 19.78
CA ARG A 32 1.97 -34.81 20.93
C ARG A 32 2.89 -33.64 20.56
N VAL A 33 2.76 -33.14 19.34
CA VAL A 33 3.43 -31.92 18.88
C VAL A 33 2.57 -30.71 19.20
N VAL A 34 3.19 -29.66 19.73
CA VAL A 34 2.53 -28.36 19.88
C VAL A 34 2.55 -27.67 18.52
N VAL A 35 1.38 -27.37 17.97
CA VAL A 35 1.24 -26.73 16.65
C VAL A 35 0.62 -25.35 16.82
N ASN A 36 1.37 -24.31 16.45
CA ASN A 36 0.89 -22.92 16.45
C ASN A 36 0.67 -22.47 15.00
N ARG A 37 -0.49 -21.90 14.68
CA ARG A 37 -0.79 -21.39 13.34
C ARG A 37 -0.84 -19.87 13.37
N TYR A 38 -0.12 -19.26 12.45
CA TYR A 38 -0.08 -17.82 12.19
C TYR A 38 -0.60 -17.57 10.78
N ASN A 39 -1.74 -16.89 10.68
CA ASN A 39 -2.30 -16.47 9.42
C ASN A 39 -1.70 -15.10 9.06
N LEU A 40 -0.85 -15.05 8.04
CA LEU A 40 -0.14 -13.81 7.69
C LEU A 40 -1.09 -12.69 7.24
N PHE A 41 -2.29 -13.04 6.76
CA PHE A 41 -3.31 -12.06 6.40
C PHE A 41 -3.99 -11.39 7.60
N GLU A 42 -3.90 -11.98 8.80
CA GLU A 42 -4.39 -11.39 10.06
C GLU A 42 -3.34 -10.47 10.68
N GLU A 43 -2.05 -10.73 10.40
CA GLU A 43 -0.89 -10.07 11.01
C GLU A 43 -0.20 -9.07 10.07
N LYS A 44 -0.93 -8.46 9.12
CA LYS A 44 -0.33 -7.65 8.03
C LYS A 44 0.62 -6.54 8.49
N HIS A 45 0.31 -5.90 9.63
CA HIS A 45 1.09 -4.80 10.20
C HIS A 45 2.17 -5.28 11.19
N SER A 46 2.15 -6.57 11.53
CA SER A 46 2.95 -7.18 12.60
C SER A 46 3.77 -8.38 12.12
N ILE A 47 3.88 -8.61 10.80
CA ILE A 47 4.61 -9.75 10.23
C ILE A 47 6.06 -9.80 10.74
N SER A 48 6.73 -8.64 10.89
CA SER A 48 8.11 -8.62 11.37
C SER A 48 8.23 -9.09 12.83
N THR A 49 7.21 -8.91 13.67
CA THR A 49 7.19 -9.48 15.03
C THR A 49 7.11 -11.01 15.03
N LEU A 50 6.52 -11.63 14.01
CA LEU A 50 6.39 -13.10 13.93
C LEU A 50 7.74 -13.81 13.85
N THR A 51 8.79 -13.12 13.40
CA THR A 51 10.17 -13.67 13.38
C THR A 51 10.63 -14.12 14.77
N ARG A 52 10.14 -13.49 15.85
CA ARG A 52 10.46 -13.85 17.24
C ARG A 52 9.94 -15.25 17.59
N THR A 53 8.78 -15.63 17.05
CA THR A 53 8.15 -16.94 17.30
C THR A 53 9.00 -18.11 16.79
N LEU A 54 9.99 -17.85 15.90
CA LEU A 54 10.91 -18.87 15.42
C LEU A 54 11.81 -19.40 16.53
N LYS A 55 12.15 -18.59 17.55
CA LYS A 55 13.04 -18.97 18.66
C LYS A 55 12.50 -20.17 19.47
N ASP A 56 11.18 -20.28 19.57
CA ASP A 56 10.52 -21.28 20.42
C ASP A 56 10.06 -22.55 19.67
N CYS A 57 10.41 -22.68 18.38
CA CYS A 57 10.00 -23.82 17.55
C CYS A 57 11.18 -24.71 17.11
N ASN A 58 10.86 -25.98 16.84
CA ASN A 58 11.81 -26.99 16.34
C ASN A 58 11.65 -27.22 14.83
N GLY A 59 10.52 -26.83 14.28
CA GLY A 59 10.32 -26.78 12.85
C GLY A 59 9.17 -25.84 12.50
N ILE A 60 9.04 -25.56 11.21
CA ILE A 60 8.01 -24.71 10.67
C ILE A 60 7.37 -25.32 9.42
N ILE A 61 6.17 -24.88 9.12
CA ILE A 61 5.48 -25.17 7.86
C ILE A 61 5.21 -23.83 7.19
N LEU A 62 5.74 -23.64 5.99
CA LEU A 62 5.42 -22.49 5.14
C LEU A 62 4.34 -22.91 4.17
N ALA A 63 3.13 -22.41 4.38
CA ALA A 63 1.94 -22.80 3.63
C ALA A 63 1.44 -21.64 2.76
N THR A 64 1.23 -21.85 1.47
CA THR A 64 0.68 -20.81 0.58
C THR A 64 -0.12 -21.40 -0.57
N THR A 65 -1.02 -20.61 -1.11
CA THR A 65 -1.85 -20.96 -2.26
C THR A 65 -1.45 -20.09 -3.43
N VAL A 66 -1.10 -20.72 -4.55
CA VAL A 66 -0.75 -20.02 -5.79
C VAL A 66 -2.04 -19.64 -6.51
N GLU A 67 -2.39 -18.37 -6.42
CA GLU A 67 -3.56 -17.80 -7.13
C GLU A 67 -3.18 -17.24 -8.51
N TRP A 68 -2.00 -16.63 -8.62
CA TRP A 68 -1.48 -16.07 -9.87
C TRP A 68 -0.05 -16.54 -10.14
N LEU A 69 0.91 -16.09 -9.34
CA LEU A 69 2.32 -16.43 -9.50
C LEU A 69 3.07 -16.37 -8.17
N GLY A 70 3.88 -17.40 -7.91
CA GLY A 70 4.78 -17.43 -6.77
C GLY A 70 4.07 -17.62 -5.43
N ILE A 71 4.73 -17.18 -4.36
CA ILE A 71 4.38 -17.52 -2.97
C ILE A 71 3.43 -16.51 -2.30
N GLY A 72 3.10 -15.42 -2.99
CA GLY A 72 2.29 -14.32 -2.45
C GLY A 72 3.10 -13.29 -1.66
N GLY A 73 2.62 -12.04 -1.64
CA GLY A 73 3.34 -10.91 -1.04
C GLY A 73 3.53 -11.02 0.48
N LEU A 74 2.55 -11.56 1.21
CA LEU A 74 2.64 -11.72 2.67
C LEU A 74 3.70 -12.75 3.06
N MET A 75 3.77 -13.87 2.32
CA MET A 75 4.79 -14.90 2.53
C MET A 75 6.18 -14.38 2.15
N GLN A 76 6.27 -13.61 1.06
CA GLN A 76 7.51 -12.95 0.67
C GLN A 76 8.00 -11.99 1.76
N GLN A 77 7.10 -11.13 2.27
CA GLN A 77 7.40 -10.19 3.36
C GLN A 77 7.88 -10.92 4.62
N PHE A 78 7.23 -12.03 5.00
CA PHE A 78 7.67 -12.84 6.13
C PHE A 78 9.08 -13.40 5.94
N LEU A 79 9.44 -13.85 4.73
CA LEU A 79 10.78 -14.34 4.42
C LEU A 79 11.82 -13.21 4.43
N ASP A 80 11.46 -12.03 3.94
CA ASP A 80 12.31 -10.83 3.98
C ASP A 80 12.55 -10.38 5.43
N ASP A 81 11.52 -10.41 6.28
CA ASP A 81 11.65 -10.13 7.71
C ASP A 81 12.51 -11.20 8.41
N CYS A 82 12.39 -12.48 8.04
CA CYS A 82 13.31 -13.52 8.51
C CYS A 82 14.75 -13.26 8.05
N TRP A 83 14.94 -12.69 6.86
CA TRP A 83 16.26 -12.30 6.39
C TRP A 83 16.87 -11.21 7.28
N LEU A 84 16.08 -10.21 7.65
CA LEU A 84 16.55 -9.06 8.41
C LEU A 84 16.68 -9.33 9.92
N TYR A 85 15.69 -9.99 10.52
CA TYR A 85 15.52 -9.99 11.98
C TYR A 85 15.68 -11.36 12.64
N ALA A 86 15.56 -12.47 11.91
CA ALA A 86 15.65 -13.78 12.52
C ALA A 86 17.09 -14.15 12.91
N ASP A 87 17.22 -14.79 14.07
CA ASP A 87 18.50 -15.32 14.56
C ASP A 87 19.02 -16.42 13.63
N LYS A 88 20.13 -16.13 12.95
CA LYS A 88 20.75 -17.04 11.96
C LYS A 88 21.34 -18.30 12.59
N GLU A 89 21.75 -18.24 13.86
CA GLU A 89 22.25 -19.42 14.57
C GLU A 89 21.09 -20.37 14.85
N HIS A 90 19.97 -19.84 15.34
CA HIS A 90 18.78 -20.64 15.60
C HIS A 90 18.17 -21.20 14.30
N LEU A 91 18.06 -20.37 13.26
CA LEU A 91 17.59 -20.80 11.94
C LEU A 91 18.36 -22.01 11.40
N SER A 92 19.68 -22.09 11.66
CA SER A 92 20.52 -23.21 11.21
C SER A 92 20.14 -24.57 11.77
N LYS A 93 19.35 -24.60 12.84
CA LYS A 93 18.86 -25.82 13.50
C LYS A 93 17.36 -26.05 13.20
N LEU A 94 16.72 -25.15 12.45
CA LEU A 94 15.28 -25.12 12.25
C LEU A 94 14.86 -25.78 10.93
N TYR A 95 13.99 -26.79 11.04
CA TYR A 95 13.46 -27.53 9.90
C TYR A 95 12.24 -26.82 9.28
N MET A 96 12.11 -26.82 7.95
CA MET A 96 10.96 -26.23 7.26
C MET A 96 10.37 -27.20 6.24
N MET A 97 9.05 -27.35 6.27
CA MET A 97 8.30 -28.07 5.24
C MET A 97 7.45 -27.10 4.41
N PRO A 98 7.64 -27.02 3.08
CA PRO A 98 6.78 -26.21 2.23
C PRO A 98 5.46 -26.95 1.96
N VAL A 99 4.34 -26.23 2.02
CA VAL A 99 3.01 -26.73 1.64
C VAL A 99 2.42 -25.75 0.64
N VAL A 100 2.23 -26.20 -0.60
CA VAL A 100 1.76 -25.34 -1.67
C VAL A 100 0.64 -26.01 -2.45
N THR A 101 -0.48 -25.31 -2.60
CA THR A 101 -1.55 -25.72 -3.53
C THR A 101 -1.72 -24.69 -4.64
N SER A 102 -2.28 -25.12 -5.78
CA SER A 102 -2.70 -24.24 -6.87
C SER A 102 -4.00 -24.77 -7.48
N SER A 103 -4.86 -23.89 -8.02
CA SER A 103 -6.03 -24.28 -8.82
C SER A 103 -5.77 -24.19 -10.32
N THR A 104 -4.61 -23.69 -10.72
CA THR A 104 -4.22 -23.48 -12.12
C THR A 104 -2.86 -24.12 -12.41
N TYR A 105 -1.77 -23.52 -11.93
CA TYR A 105 -0.39 -23.96 -12.12
C TYR A 105 0.55 -23.21 -11.17
N GLY A 106 1.79 -23.69 -11.02
CA GLY A 106 2.88 -22.94 -10.37
C GLY A 106 3.18 -23.38 -8.93
N GLU A 107 2.47 -24.37 -8.39
CA GLU A 107 2.69 -24.92 -7.06
C GLU A 107 4.10 -25.49 -6.87
N LYS A 108 4.67 -26.08 -7.92
CA LYS A 108 6.05 -26.60 -7.91
C LYS A 108 7.08 -25.48 -7.84
N ASP A 109 6.90 -24.43 -8.63
CA ASP A 109 7.82 -23.28 -8.65
C ASP A 109 7.77 -22.52 -7.33
N ALA A 110 6.57 -22.32 -6.78
CA ALA A 110 6.37 -21.71 -5.47
C ALA A 110 6.97 -22.58 -4.35
N SER A 111 6.79 -23.90 -4.38
CA SER A 111 7.42 -24.80 -3.40
C SER A 111 8.95 -24.79 -3.49
N TYR A 112 9.50 -24.75 -4.70
CA TYR A 112 10.93 -24.59 -4.93
C TYR A 112 11.42 -23.23 -4.40
N LEU A 113 10.67 -22.14 -4.62
CA LEU A 113 11.00 -20.82 -4.11
C LEU A 113 11.05 -20.81 -2.58
N LEU A 114 10.04 -21.37 -1.89
CA LEU A 114 10.06 -21.49 -0.43
C LEU A 114 11.27 -22.27 0.08
N THR A 115 11.57 -23.40 -0.56
CA THR A 115 12.73 -24.25 -0.25
C THR A 115 14.03 -23.48 -0.41
N LYS A 116 14.22 -22.83 -1.56
CA LYS A 116 15.40 -22.04 -1.88
C LYS A 116 15.58 -20.88 -0.91
N SER A 117 14.51 -20.14 -0.62
CA SER A 117 14.55 -19.02 0.33
C SER A 117 14.93 -19.47 1.73
N TRP A 118 14.38 -20.59 2.20
CA TRP A 118 14.71 -21.12 3.52
C TRP A 118 16.14 -21.64 3.63
N ASP A 119 16.63 -22.32 2.60
CA ASP A 119 18.03 -22.76 2.51
C ASP A 119 18.97 -21.54 2.50
N MET A 120 18.59 -20.45 1.84
CA MET A 120 19.37 -19.21 1.79
C MET A 120 19.38 -18.47 3.13
N LEU A 121 18.25 -18.46 3.86
CA LEU A 121 18.18 -18.03 5.26
C LEU A 121 19.05 -18.90 6.19
N GLY A 122 19.40 -20.09 5.72
CA GLY A 122 20.34 -20.99 6.34
C GLY A 122 19.71 -22.04 7.22
N GLY A 123 18.40 -22.29 7.08
CA GLY A 123 17.70 -23.38 7.76
C GLY A 123 17.71 -24.68 6.97
N ILE A 124 16.96 -25.68 7.46
CA ILE A 124 16.96 -27.05 6.93
C ILE A 124 15.65 -27.34 6.22
N SER A 125 15.65 -27.36 4.88
CA SER A 125 14.46 -27.73 4.13
C SER A 125 14.15 -29.24 4.18
N CYS A 126 12.87 -29.55 4.29
CA CYS A 126 12.29 -30.89 4.29
C CYS A 126 11.43 -31.10 3.03
N THR A 127 11.17 -32.36 2.69
CA THR A 127 10.24 -32.67 1.60
C THR A 127 8.83 -32.20 1.95
N GLY A 128 8.30 -31.31 1.11
CA GLY A 128 6.96 -30.73 1.28
C GLY A 128 5.83 -31.45 0.56
N ILE A 129 4.74 -30.69 0.42
CA ILE A 129 3.53 -31.00 -0.35
C ILE A 129 3.39 -29.93 -1.44
N SER A 130 3.18 -30.37 -2.67
CA SER A 130 2.84 -29.52 -3.81
C SER A 130 1.71 -30.20 -4.56
N ALA A 131 0.53 -29.57 -4.60
CA ALA A 131 -0.67 -30.18 -5.17
C ALA A 131 -1.44 -29.21 -6.05
N TYR A 132 -1.78 -29.66 -7.25
CA TYR A 132 -2.80 -29.04 -8.08
C TYR A 132 -4.17 -29.54 -7.62
N VAL A 133 -5.10 -28.61 -7.40
CA VAL A 133 -6.44 -28.89 -6.88
C VAL A 133 -7.47 -28.15 -7.72
N GLU A 134 -8.09 -28.88 -8.64
CA GLU A 134 -9.19 -28.35 -9.48
C GLU A 134 -10.50 -28.26 -8.70
N ASN A 135 -10.81 -29.28 -7.90
CA ASN A 135 -12.02 -29.37 -7.10
C ASN A 135 -11.67 -29.64 -5.62
N HIS A 136 -11.95 -28.66 -4.75
CA HIS A 136 -11.63 -28.76 -3.32
C HIS A 136 -12.40 -29.90 -2.64
N VAL A 137 -13.68 -30.12 -2.99
CA VAL A 137 -14.51 -31.18 -2.37
C VAL A 137 -13.95 -32.57 -2.67
N GLU A 138 -13.59 -32.82 -3.93
CA GLU A 138 -12.98 -34.09 -4.31
C GLU A 138 -11.64 -34.28 -3.60
N PHE A 139 -10.82 -33.22 -3.54
CA PHE A 139 -9.53 -33.27 -2.88
C PHE A 139 -9.63 -33.59 -1.38
N GLU A 140 -10.62 -33.00 -0.70
CA GLU A 140 -10.86 -33.19 0.73
C GLU A 140 -11.46 -34.55 1.07
N THR A 141 -12.26 -35.12 0.17
CA THR A 141 -12.97 -36.39 0.40
C THR A 141 -12.19 -37.61 -0.11
N ASN A 142 -11.09 -37.41 -0.83
CA ASN A 142 -10.29 -38.50 -1.39
C ASN A 142 -9.39 -39.16 -0.31
N PRO A 143 -9.60 -40.45 0.01
CA PRO A 143 -8.85 -41.14 1.06
C PRO A 143 -7.36 -41.33 0.72
N ASP A 144 -7.00 -41.43 -0.56
CA ASP A 144 -5.60 -41.60 -0.97
C ASP A 144 -4.81 -40.31 -0.76
N TYR A 145 -5.41 -39.15 -1.06
CA TYR A 145 -4.78 -37.85 -0.80
C TYR A 145 -4.61 -37.59 0.69
N MET A 146 -5.64 -37.93 1.49
CA MET A 146 -5.56 -37.89 2.94
C MET A 146 -4.38 -38.73 3.46
N PHE A 147 -4.26 -39.99 3.01
CA PHE A 147 -3.15 -40.87 3.39
C PHE A 147 -1.78 -40.28 3.03
N ILE A 148 -1.63 -39.67 1.85
CA ILE A 148 -0.38 -39.02 1.44
C ILE A 148 -0.04 -37.87 2.40
N ILE A 149 -1.01 -37.02 2.77
CA ILE A 149 -0.80 -35.90 3.70
C ILE A 149 -0.37 -36.42 5.08
N GLU A 150 -1.02 -37.47 5.59
CA GLU A 150 -0.67 -38.10 6.87
C GLU A 150 0.78 -38.63 6.87
N LYS A 151 1.19 -39.30 5.79
CA LYS A 151 2.57 -39.77 5.63
C LYS A 151 3.59 -38.64 5.57
N LYS A 152 3.21 -37.48 5.04
CA LYS A 152 4.07 -36.29 5.05
C LYS A 152 4.22 -35.71 6.47
N ALA A 153 3.14 -35.63 7.24
CA ALA A 153 3.20 -35.24 8.66
C ALA A 153 4.09 -36.18 9.49
N GLU A 154 3.90 -37.50 9.38
CA GLU A 154 4.73 -38.50 10.06
C GLU A 154 6.22 -38.34 9.67
N SER A 155 6.49 -38.11 8.39
CA SER A 155 7.86 -37.94 7.89
C SER A 155 8.51 -36.66 8.42
N LEU A 156 7.76 -35.55 8.48
CA LEU A 156 8.23 -34.30 9.09
C LEU A 156 8.55 -34.52 10.57
N TYR A 157 7.61 -35.10 11.33
CA TYR A 157 7.80 -35.41 12.75
C TYR A 157 9.07 -36.22 12.99
N ARG A 158 9.26 -37.30 12.23
CA ARG A 158 10.42 -38.17 12.34
C ARG A 158 11.72 -37.45 12.00
N THR A 159 11.71 -36.61 10.97
CA THR A 159 12.89 -35.86 10.52
C THR A 159 13.37 -34.89 11.61
N ILE A 160 12.45 -34.14 12.21
CA ILE A 160 12.76 -33.19 13.29
C ILE A 160 13.17 -33.94 14.56
N SER A 161 12.39 -34.94 14.98
CA SER A 161 12.61 -35.66 16.23
C SER A 161 13.95 -36.42 16.26
N GLN A 162 14.36 -36.95 15.11
CA GLN A 162 15.64 -37.66 14.96
C GLN A 162 16.80 -36.72 14.62
N LYS A 163 16.56 -35.42 14.46
CA LYS A 163 17.55 -34.43 14.00
C LYS A 163 18.31 -34.93 12.77
N LYS A 164 17.59 -35.48 11.78
CA LYS A 164 18.23 -36.07 10.60
C LYS A 164 19.10 -35.03 9.92
N LEU A 165 20.35 -35.40 9.67
CA LEU A 165 21.30 -34.60 8.91
C LEU A 165 20.89 -34.59 7.44
N THR A 166 20.95 -33.42 6.82
CA THR A 166 20.83 -33.28 5.38
C THR A 166 22.20 -33.38 4.72
N LEU A 167 22.22 -33.85 3.48
CA LEU A 167 23.44 -33.85 2.68
C LEU A 167 23.89 -32.40 2.40
N PRO A 168 25.20 -32.17 2.23
CA PRO A 168 25.72 -30.84 1.92
C PRO A 168 25.19 -30.36 0.56
N SER A 169 24.81 -29.08 0.47
CA SER A 169 24.29 -28.47 -0.76
C SER A 169 25.01 -27.17 -1.13
N SER A 170 24.94 -26.77 -2.41
CA SER A 170 25.54 -25.52 -2.89
C SER A 170 24.98 -24.29 -2.18
N SER A 171 23.71 -24.31 -1.79
CA SER A 171 23.06 -23.25 -1.01
C SER A 171 23.76 -23.02 0.34
N GLN A 172 24.21 -24.10 1.00
CA GLN A 172 24.92 -24.01 2.28
C GLN A 172 26.32 -23.39 2.14
N VAL A 173 26.99 -23.57 1.00
CA VAL A 173 28.30 -22.94 0.72
C VAL A 173 28.14 -21.44 0.46
N LEU A 174 27.04 -21.04 -0.19
CA LEU A 174 26.74 -19.62 -0.44
C LEU A 174 26.59 -18.83 0.87
N LYS A 175 25.96 -19.43 1.90
CA LYS A 175 25.79 -18.88 3.25
C LYS A 175 27.12 -18.42 3.87
N GLN A 176 28.17 -19.23 3.78
CA GLN A 176 29.48 -18.91 4.38
C GLN A 176 30.15 -17.69 3.74
N ASN A 177 29.88 -17.43 2.46
CA ASN A 177 30.53 -16.35 1.71
C ASN A 177 29.74 -15.02 1.78
N VAL A 178 28.41 -15.07 1.83
CA VAL A 178 27.54 -13.87 1.87
C VAL A 178 27.49 -13.26 3.26
N LEU A 179 27.31 -14.07 4.32
CA LEU A 179 27.27 -13.58 5.72
C LEU A 179 28.59 -12.93 6.15
N ARG A 180 29.73 -13.36 5.58
CA ARG A 180 31.04 -12.77 5.89
C ARG A 180 31.26 -11.38 5.31
N LYS A 181 30.45 -10.94 4.32
CA LYS A 181 30.81 -9.77 3.51
C LYS A 181 30.02 -8.50 3.79
N ASN A 182 28.75 -8.52 4.23
CA ASN A 182 27.92 -7.30 4.23
C ASN A 182 26.69 -7.33 5.17
N THR A 183 26.81 -7.76 6.42
CA THR A 183 25.73 -7.58 7.40
C THR A 183 26.22 -6.78 8.59
N LEU A 184 25.49 -5.73 8.97
CA LEU A 184 25.54 -5.21 10.34
C LEU A 184 25.32 -6.41 11.25
N GLU A 185 26.32 -6.80 12.02
CA GLU A 185 26.21 -7.89 12.99
C GLU A 185 25.39 -7.39 14.19
N LEU A 186 24.07 -7.38 14.02
CA LEU A 186 23.14 -7.15 15.11
C LEU A 186 23.09 -8.40 15.99
N THR A 187 23.18 -8.19 17.30
CA THR A 187 22.93 -9.25 18.27
C THR A 187 21.47 -9.72 18.16
N PRO A 188 21.15 -10.97 18.56
CA PRO A 188 19.77 -11.48 18.54
C PRO A 188 18.76 -10.63 19.33
N GLN A 189 19.24 -9.79 20.26
CA GLN A 189 18.44 -8.86 21.05
C GLN A 189 18.17 -7.56 20.26
N GLU A 190 19.16 -7.02 19.57
CA GLU A 190 19.02 -5.82 18.72
C GLU A 190 18.12 -6.10 17.51
N SER A 191 18.30 -7.24 16.83
CA SER A 191 17.43 -7.66 15.72
C SER A 191 15.98 -7.80 16.16
N GLU A 192 15.78 -8.32 17.37
CA GLU A 192 14.48 -8.47 17.97
C GLU A 192 13.85 -7.08 18.24
N GLN A 193 14.54 -6.19 18.94
CA GLN A 193 14.06 -4.82 19.18
C GLN A 193 13.70 -4.08 17.90
N LEU A 194 14.53 -4.21 16.86
CA LEU A 194 14.27 -3.63 15.54
C LEU A 194 13.00 -4.19 14.89
N SER A 195 12.70 -5.49 15.05
CA SER A 195 11.47 -6.06 14.49
C SER A 195 10.20 -5.51 15.14
N ILE A 196 10.24 -5.21 16.45
CA ILE A 196 9.14 -4.47 17.09
C ILE A 196 9.09 -3.04 16.57
N TYR A 197 10.21 -2.34 16.52
CA TYR A 197 10.24 -0.93 16.13
C TYR A 197 9.70 -0.71 14.72
N VAL A 198 9.97 -1.63 13.78
CA VAL A 198 9.44 -1.57 12.41
C VAL A 198 7.97 -1.98 12.31
N SER A 199 7.49 -2.87 13.19
CA SER A 199 6.06 -3.20 13.31
C SER A 199 5.25 -2.12 14.03
N ASP A 200 5.91 -1.23 14.77
CA ASP A 200 5.24 -0.20 15.57
C ASP A 200 4.80 0.97 14.67
N ASP A 201 3.58 0.85 14.14
CA ASP A 201 2.90 1.89 13.37
C ASP A 201 2.79 3.23 14.11
N THR A 202 3.18 3.33 15.39
CA THR A 202 3.26 4.63 16.09
C THR A 202 4.20 5.62 15.39
N TYR A 203 5.28 5.19 14.73
CA TYR A 203 6.16 6.10 13.98
C TYR A 203 5.51 6.58 12.66
N VAL A 204 4.72 5.72 12.01
CA VAL A 204 3.97 6.06 10.78
C VAL A 204 2.71 6.87 11.09
N LYS A 205 2.04 6.58 12.21
CA LYS A 205 0.96 7.40 12.76
C LYS A 205 1.48 8.75 13.19
N LYS A 206 2.64 8.83 13.85
CA LYS A 206 3.25 10.11 14.17
C LYS A 206 3.65 10.87 12.92
N GLN A 207 4.11 10.23 11.85
CA GLN A 207 4.28 10.93 10.56
C GLN A 207 2.96 11.37 9.91
N LYS A 208 1.86 10.63 10.08
CA LYS A 208 0.54 11.04 9.56
C LYS A 208 -0.10 12.13 10.40
N GLU A 209 0.01 12.05 11.72
CA GLU A 209 -0.37 13.07 12.69
C GLU A 209 0.51 14.29 12.53
N ASP A 210 1.82 14.14 12.30
CA ASP A 210 2.74 15.24 12.00
C ASP A 210 2.44 15.82 10.60
N ILE A 211 2.00 15.03 9.61
CA ILE A 211 1.52 15.56 8.32
C ILE A 211 0.18 16.27 8.51
N GLU A 212 -0.74 15.76 9.32
CA GLU A 212 -2.01 16.43 9.63
C GLU A 212 -1.79 17.69 10.47
N GLU A 213 -0.91 17.67 11.47
CA GLU A 213 -0.47 18.82 12.26
C GLU A 213 0.30 19.80 11.40
N LEU A 214 1.20 19.37 10.51
CA LEU A 214 1.86 20.25 9.55
C LEU A 214 0.84 20.82 8.56
N THR A 215 -0.16 20.06 8.14
CA THR A 215 -1.23 20.54 7.26
C THR A 215 -2.16 21.51 8.00
N GLN A 216 -2.38 21.31 9.30
CA GLN A 216 -3.19 22.16 10.16
C GLN A 216 -2.44 23.42 10.56
N LEU A 217 -1.13 23.32 10.82
CA LEU A 217 -0.19 24.43 11.01
C LEU A 217 0.01 25.20 9.70
N PHE A 218 0.09 24.52 8.54
CA PHE A 218 0.09 25.19 7.24
C PHE A 218 -1.27 25.85 6.97
N LYS A 219 -2.39 25.26 7.37
CA LYS A 219 -3.72 25.89 7.28
C LYS A 219 -3.90 27.04 8.27
N GLU A 220 -3.32 26.99 9.46
CA GLU A 220 -3.33 28.09 10.44
C GLU A 220 -2.39 29.22 9.99
N MET A 221 -1.19 28.90 9.52
CA MET A 221 -0.26 29.87 8.93
C MET A 221 -0.80 30.45 7.60
N LEU A 222 -1.51 29.67 6.79
CA LEU A 222 -2.24 30.14 5.61
C LEU A 222 -3.50 30.92 6.01
N GLY A 223 -4.16 30.57 7.11
CA GLY A 223 -5.30 31.30 7.66
C GLY A 223 -4.93 32.71 8.11
N ASP A 224 -3.70 32.90 8.61
CA ASP A 224 -3.14 34.21 8.94
C ASP A 224 -2.52 34.95 7.72
N THR A 225 -2.38 34.32 6.56
CA THR A 225 -1.92 34.95 5.29
C THR A 225 -2.98 35.07 4.19
N GLU A 226 -4.18 34.49 4.37
CA GLU A 226 -5.32 34.64 3.45
C GLU A 226 -5.88 36.06 3.43
N ALA A 227 -5.66 36.86 4.48
CA ALA A 227 -6.10 38.25 4.51
C ALA A 227 -5.31 39.17 3.55
N ASP A 228 -4.03 38.89 3.30
CA ASP A 228 -3.17 39.71 2.43
C ASP A 228 -3.27 39.29 0.96
N SER A 229 -3.14 37.98 0.65
CA SER A 229 -3.16 37.48 -0.74
C SER A 229 -4.53 37.59 -1.42
N SER A 230 -5.63 37.41 -0.66
CA SER A 230 -6.99 37.61 -1.18
C SER A 230 -7.26 39.07 -1.52
N GLN A 231 -6.68 40.02 -0.77
CA GLN A 231 -6.81 41.44 -1.07
C GLN A 231 -5.97 41.86 -2.29
N GLU A 232 -4.78 41.29 -2.48
CA GLU A 232 -3.93 41.56 -3.64
C GLU A 232 -4.62 41.24 -4.97
N LEU A 233 -5.30 40.09 -5.06
CA LEU A 233 -6.01 39.70 -6.28
C LEU A 233 -7.22 40.59 -6.55
N LEU A 234 -8.01 40.92 -5.52
CA LEU A 234 -9.13 41.88 -5.64
C LEU A 234 -8.64 43.28 -6.04
N ASN A 235 -7.48 43.70 -5.53
CA ASN A 235 -6.84 44.96 -5.89
C ASN A 235 -6.31 44.94 -7.33
N HIS A 236 -5.76 43.82 -7.79
CA HIS A 236 -5.33 43.63 -9.18
C HIS A 236 -6.51 43.74 -10.15
N ILE A 237 -7.65 43.09 -9.85
CA ILE A 237 -8.85 43.21 -10.69
C ILE A 237 -9.33 44.67 -10.75
N LYS A 238 -9.33 45.37 -9.61
CA LYS A 238 -9.73 46.79 -9.55
C LYS A 238 -8.79 47.71 -10.32
N SER A 239 -7.48 47.43 -10.35
CA SER A 239 -6.51 48.29 -11.05
C SER A 239 -6.60 48.22 -12.57
N LYS A 240 -7.13 47.11 -13.11
CA LYS A 240 -7.32 46.87 -14.55
C LYS A 240 -8.67 47.32 -15.09
N PHE A 241 -9.56 47.82 -14.24
CA PHE A 241 -10.90 48.24 -14.64
C PHE A 241 -10.88 49.56 -15.42
N ASP A 242 -11.54 49.60 -16.58
CA ASP A 242 -11.70 50.84 -17.34
C ASP A 242 -12.85 51.68 -16.79
N THR A 243 -12.48 52.75 -16.08
CA THR A 243 -13.43 53.73 -15.51
C THR A 243 -14.29 54.45 -16.56
N ASN A 244 -13.96 54.37 -17.86
CA ASN A 244 -14.73 54.98 -18.96
C ASN A 244 -15.74 54.02 -19.62
N SER A 245 -15.86 52.78 -19.12
CA SER A 245 -16.80 51.79 -19.67
C SER A 245 -18.23 52.06 -19.21
N GLU A 246 -19.14 52.40 -20.13
CA GLU A 246 -20.59 52.58 -19.87
C GLU A 246 -21.34 51.24 -19.70
N ILE A 247 -20.62 50.10 -19.67
CA ILE A 247 -21.21 48.76 -19.65
C ILE A 247 -21.62 48.37 -18.23
N THR A 248 -22.84 47.85 -18.09
CA THR A 248 -23.36 47.28 -16.83
C THR A 248 -23.46 45.76 -16.94
N ALA A 249 -22.73 45.04 -16.09
CA ALA A 249 -22.65 43.58 -16.14
C ALA A 249 -22.19 42.96 -14.81
N SER A 250 -22.68 41.76 -14.51
CA SER A 250 -22.27 40.96 -13.36
C SER A 250 -21.67 39.60 -13.76
N TYR A 251 -20.53 39.26 -13.15
CA TYR A 251 -19.79 38.03 -13.39
C TYR A 251 -19.56 37.28 -12.08
N SER A 252 -19.77 35.97 -12.09
CA SER A 252 -19.43 35.08 -10.98
C SER A 252 -18.45 34.03 -11.48
N ILE A 253 -17.19 34.12 -11.06
CA ILE A 253 -16.09 33.29 -11.56
C ILE A 253 -15.63 32.35 -10.47
N PHE A 254 -15.82 31.05 -10.66
CA PHE A 254 -15.37 30.01 -9.75
C PHE A 254 -13.97 29.52 -10.15
N LEU A 255 -13.02 29.68 -9.22
CA LEU A 255 -11.64 29.24 -9.35
C LEU A 255 -11.49 27.84 -8.76
N THR A 256 -11.27 26.84 -9.63
CA THR A 256 -11.39 25.42 -9.27
C THR A 256 -10.25 24.87 -8.42
N ASP A 257 -9.08 25.49 -8.54
CA ASP A 257 -7.84 25.12 -7.88
C ASP A 257 -7.76 25.64 -6.44
N ILE A 258 -8.38 26.79 -6.16
CA ILE A 258 -8.44 27.38 -4.82
C ILE A 258 -9.83 27.30 -4.16
N ASP A 259 -10.80 26.68 -4.84
CA ASP A 259 -12.19 26.50 -4.39
C ASP A 259 -12.86 27.81 -3.91
N LYS A 260 -12.57 28.92 -4.60
CA LYS A 260 -13.12 30.26 -4.29
C LYS A 260 -13.89 30.84 -5.47
N THR A 261 -14.95 31.58 -5.17
CA THR A 261 -15.74 32.31 -6.19
C THR A 261 -15.52 33.81 -6.05
N ILE A 262 -15.19 34.47 -7.16
CA ILE A 262 -15.06 35.93 -7.26
C ILE A 262 -16.31 36.47 -7.95
N VAL A 263 -16.95 37.44 -7.32
CA VAL A 263 -18.07 38.18 -7.88
C VAL A 263 -17.60 39.56 -8.30
N ILE A 264 -17.84 39.90 -9.57
CA ILE A 264 -17.49 41.17 -10.20
C ILE A 264 -18.77 41.83 -10.69
N GLU A 265 -19.08 43.02 -10.20
CA GLU A 265 -20.23 43.82 -10.63
C GLU A 265 -19.73 45.17 -11.15
N ALA A 266 -19.83 45.37 -12.46
CA ALA A 266 -19.48 46.60 -13.15
C ALA A 266 -20.75 47.41 -13.44
N ASN A 267 -20.79 48.67 -13.00
CA ASN A 267 -21.91 49.59 -13.23
C ASN A 267 -21.36 50.95 -13.70
N ALA A 268 -21.18 51.14 -15.01
CA ALA A 268 -20.88 52.39 -15.76
C ALA A 268 -19.70 53.30 -15.30
N SER A 269 -19.23 53.17 -14.06
CA SER A 269 -18.21 53.98 -13.38
C SER A 269 -17.73 53.34 -12.07
N ASN A 270 -18.42 52.33 -11.53
CA ASN A 270 -18.07 51.69 -10.26
C ASN A 270 -17.96 50.17 -10.42
N LEU A 271 -16.89 49.61 -9.84
CA LEU A 271 -16.62 48.18 -9.81
C LEU A 271 -16.70 47.68 -8.37
N LYS A 272 -17.62 46.74 -8.12
CA LYS A 272 -17.61 45.94 -6.88
C LYS A 272 -17.01 44.59 -7.18
N CYS A 273 -15.95 44.24 -6.45
CA CYS A 273 -15.28 42.94 -6.57
C CYS A 273 -15.07 42.36 -5.19
N TYR A 274 -15.56 41.15 -4.95
CA TYR A 274 -15.49 40.48 -3.65
C TYR A 274 -15.54 38.95 -3.81
N TYR A 275 -15.04 38.23 -2.79
CA TYR A 275 -15.23 36.78 -2.71
C TYR A 275 -16.62 36.45 -2.17
N GLY A 276 -17.35 35.59 -2.86
CA GLY A 276 -18.71 35.19 -2.48
C GLY A 276 -19.39 34.43 -3.61
N GLN A 277 -20.63 33.99 -3.37
CA GLN A 277 -21.42 33.31 -4.40
C GLN A 277 -22.58 34.20 -4.85
N LYS A 278 -22.71 34.37 -6.17
CA LYS A 278 -23.84 35.07 -6.80
C LYS A 278 -24.41 34.20 -7.92
N ASN A 279 -25.45 33.43 -7.56
CA ASN A 279 -26.05 32.44 -8.45
C ASN A 279 -26.92 33.05 -9.56
N ASP A 280 -27.20 34.35 -9.49
CA ASP A 280 -28.00 35.14 -10.45
C ASP A 280 -27.16 36.12 -11.28
N ALA A 281 -25.85 35.93 -11.37
CA ALA A 281 -24.97 36.75 -12.22
C ALA A 281 -25.26 36.57 -13.72
N ASP A 282 -25.05 37.62 -14.51
CA ASP A 282 -25.28 37.61 -15.97
C ASP A 282 -24.39 36.58 -16.69
N VAL A 283 -23.20 36.32 -16.15
CA VAL A 283 -22.28 35.28 -16.60
C VAL A 283 -21.70 34.56 -15.38
N ILE A 284 -21.87 33.24 -15.35
CA ILE A 284 -21.23 32.35 -14.37
C ILE A 284 -20.15 31.56 -15.09
N ALA A 285 -18.91 31.73 -14.69
CA ALA A 285 -17.75 31.08 -15.29
C ALA A 285 -16.98 30.21 -14.31
N LYS A 286 -16.25 29.24 -14.82
CA LYS A 286 -15.40 28.31 -14.07
C LYS A 286 -14.07 28.12 -14.80
N THR A 287 -12.99 28.36 -14.09
CA THR A 287 -11.59 28.36 -14.61
C THR A 287 -10.61 28.11 -13.46
N THR A 288 -9.30 27.98 -13.74
CA THR A 288 -8.24 27.99 -12.72
C THR A 288 -7.74 29.41 -12.44
N LEU A 289 -7.08 29.63 -11.31
CA LEU A 289 -6.47 30.90 -10.93
C LEU A 289 -5.43 31.35 -11.96
N GLU A 290 -4.57 30.45 -12.40
CA GLU A 290 -3.53 30.71 -13.41
C GLU A 290 -4.12 31.26 -14.71
N VAL A 291 -5.15 30.60 -15.25
CA VAL A 291 -5.83 31.04 -16.48
C VAL A 291 -6.50 32.39 -16.27
N PHE A 292 -7.07 32.64 -15.09
CA PHE A 292 -7.72 33.90 -14.80
C PHE A 292 -6.74 35.06 -14.64
N GLN A 293 -5.55 34.83 -14.05
CA GLN A 293 -4.46 35.82 -14.01
C GLN A 293 -3.96 36.16 -15.41
N ASN A 294 -3.73 35.15 -16.26
CA ASN A 294 -3.35 35.37 -17.67
C ASN A 294 -4.42 36.18 -18.43
N ILE A 295 -5.69 36.08 -18.03
CA ILE A 295 -6.75 36.94 -18.57
C ILE A 295 -6.62 38.38 -18.07
N LEU A 296 -6.44 38.61 -16.77
CA LEU A 296 -6.28 39.96 -16.20
C LEU A 296 -5.01 40.68 -16.70
N ASP A 297 -3.96 39.92 -17.00
CA ASP A 297 -2.70 40.44 -17.54
C ASP A 297 -2.75 40.70 -19.06
N GLY A 298 -3.83 40.28 -19.74
CA GLY A 298 -4.05 40.51 -21.17
C GLY A 298 -3.34 39.51 -22.09
N GLU A 299 -2.71 38.46 -21.54
CA GLU A 299 -2.06 37.40 -22.33
C GLU A 299 -3.08 36.50 -23.04
N LEU A 300 -4.29 36.40 -22.46
CA LEU A 300 -5.40 35.62 -23.00
C LEU A 300 -6.72 36.38 -22.84
N THR A 301 -7.51 36.54 -23.90
CA THR A 301 -8.83 37.18 -23.73
C THR A 301 -9.85 36.20 -23.15
N PHE A 302 -10.79 36.70 -22.36
CA PHE A 302 -11.88 35.94 -21.75
C PHE A 302 -12.71 35.20 -22.82
N GLN A 303 -12.93 35.84 -23.98
CA GLN A 303 -13.56 35.18 -25.12
C GLN A 303 -12.72 34.01 -25.68
N LYS A 304 -11.41 34.18 -25.86
CA LYS A 304 -10.54 33.11 -26.39
C LYS A 304 -10.44 31.96 -25.41
N ALA A 305 -10.34 32.23 -24.11
CA ALA A 305 -10.35 31.22 -23.05
C ALA A 305 -11.64 30.39 -23.08
N PHE A 306 -12.78 31.03 -23.33
CA PHE A 306 -14.05 30.32 -23.51
C PHE A 306 -14.07 29.45 -24.77
N MET A 307 -13.58 29.99 -25.90
CA MET A 307 -13.57 29.27 -27.18
C MET A 307 -12.60 28.08 -27.21
N SER A 308 -11.49 28.15 -26.48
CA SER A 308 -10.52 27.04 -26.37
C SER A 308 -10.92 25.97 -25.35
N GLY A 309 -11.97 26.21 -24.56
CA GLY A 309 -12.50 25.27 -23.57
C GLY A 309 -11.75 25.25 -22.24
N VAL A 310 -10.72 26.10 -22.06
CA VAL A 310 -10.00 26.24 -20.78
C VAL A 310 -10.79 27.03 -19.74
N LEU A 311 -11.73 27.86 -20.21
CA LEU A 311 -12.74 28.54 -19.38
C LEU A 311 -14.13 28.06 -19.80
N THR A 312 -14.93 27.62 -18.83
CA THR A 312 -16.34 27.26 -19.08
C THR A 312 -17.23 28.37 -18.54
N ALA A 313 -18.23 28.80 -19.32
CA ALA A 313 -19.13 29.88 -18.92
C ALA A 313 -20.57 29.62 -19.34
N LYS A 314 -21.51 30.09 -18.53
CA LYS A 314 -22.95 30.04 -18.76
C LYS A 314 -23.53 31.42 -18.50
N GLY A 315 -24.26 31.98 -19.46
CA GLY A 315 -24.81 33.33 -19.34
C GLY A 315 -25.04 34.00 -20.69
N ASN A 316 -25.23 35.32 -20.67
CA ASN A 316 -25.43 36.10 -21.88
C ASN A 316 -24.11 36.25 -22.66
N PHE A 317 -24.06 35.70 -23.88
CA PHE A 317 -22.88 35.76 -24.75
C PHE A 317 -22.41 37.18 -25.10
N LYS A 318 -23.31 38.16 -25.17
CA LYS A 318 -22.93 39.57 -25.38
C LYS A 318 -22.18 40.10 -24.17
N THR A 319 -22.65 39.78 -22.97
CA THR A 319 -22.03 40.15 -21.70
C THR A 319 -20.70 39.43 -21.49
N LEU A 320 -20.56 38.18 -21.96
CA LEU A 320 -19.30 37.45 -21.94
C LEU A 320 -18.21 38.17 -22.75
N ARG A 321 -18.52 38.61 -23.97
CA ARG A 321 -17.56 39.38 -24.82
C ARG A 321 -17.27 40.77 -24.26
N ALA A 322 -18.22 41.36 -23.55
CA ALA A 322 -18.04 42.67 -22.94
C ALA A 322 -16.99 42.65 -21.81
N PHE A 323 -16.67 41.49 -21.22
CA PHE A 323 -15.66 41.37 -20.17
C PHE A 323 -14.30 41.90 -20.64
N ASP A 324 -13.86 41.52 -21.84
CA ASP A 324 -12.58 41.97 -22.42
C ASP A 324 -12.55 43.49 -22.63
N SER A 325 -13.69 44.09 -22.98
CA SER A 325 -13.83 45.54 -23.15
C SER A 325 -13.89 46.31 -21.82
N ILE A 326 -14.39 45.70 -20.74
CA ILE A 326 -14.49 46.32 -19.41
C ILE A 326 -13.12 46.43 -18.74
N PHE A 327 -12.20 45.49 -19.01
CA PHE A 327 -10.89 45.41 -18.35
C PHE A 327 -9.70 45.80 -19.26
N GLN A 328 -9.97 46.44 -20.42
CA GLN A 328 -8.94 46.86 -21.39
C GLN A 328 -7.94 45.75 -21.74
N LEU A 329 -8.42 44.52 -21.89
CA LEU A 329 -7.58 43.37 -22.22
C LEU A 329 -7.29 43.43 -23.73
N SER A 330 -6.06 43.84 -24.10
CA SER A 330 -5.64 44.09 -25.48
C SER A 330 -5.54 42.84 -26.36
#